data_AF-A0A496L2W5-F1
#
_entry.id   AF-A0A496L2W5-F1
#
_cell.length_a   1.000
_cell.length_b   1.000
_cell.length_c   1.000
_cell.angle_alpha   90.00
_cell.angle_beta   90.00
_cell.angle_gamma   90.00
#
_symmetry.space_group_name_H-M   'P 1'
#
loop_
_entity.id
_entity.type
_entity.pdbx_description
1 polymer ?
#
loop_
_entity_poly.entity_id
_entity_poly.type
_entity_poly.pdbx_seq_one_letter_code
_entity_poly.pdbx_strand_id
1 'polypeptide(L)'
;MKEYKHPEDNEQYKGLKIQKALDTPPSVRNPYFTKLKRRPQYSVDDYVKGILEGNISILSQAVTLIESSIESHYIMAQQVIEKCL
;
A
#
# COMPACT_ATOMS: atom_id res chain seq x y z
N MET A 1 -28.02 22.96 -0.79
CA MET A 1 -27.94 21.61 -0.18
C MET A 1 -29.34 21.22 0.27
N LYS A 2 -29.85 20.06 -0.13
CA LYS A 2 -31.18 19.57 0.26
C LYS A 2 -31.03 18.85 1.60
N GLU A 3 -31.71 19.33 2.63
CA GLU A 3 -31.79 18.63 3.91
C GLU A 3 -32.73 17.43 3.77
N TYR A 4 -32.18 16.22 3.83
CA TYR A 4 -32.98 14.99 3.89
C TYR A 4 -33.29 14.71 5.36
N LYS A 5 -34.57 14.78 5.73
CA LYS A 5 -35.03 14.30 7.05
C LYS A 5 -34.97 12.80 7.08
N HIS A 6 -34.29 12.24 8.08
CA HIS A 6 -34.18 10.80 8.23
C HIS A 6 -35.36 10.28 9.08
N PRO A 7 -35.84 9.06 8.84
CA PRO A 7 -36.97 8.48 9.59
C PRO A 7 -36.67 8.31 11.09
N GLU A 8 -35.41 8.15 11.48
CA GLU A 8 -34.96 8.11 12.89
C GLU A 8 -35.10 9.45 13.64
N ASP A 9 -35.28 10.58 12.94
CA ASP A 9 -35.50 11.89 13.55
C ASP A 9 -36.96 12.12 14.01
N ASN A 10 -37.86 11.18 13.73
CA ASN A 10 -39.29 11.31 14.02
C ASN A 10 -39.63 10.70 15.40
N GLU A 11 -40.39 11.44 16.22
CA GLU A 11 -40.76 11.03 17.59
C GLU A 11 -41.51 9.69 17.69
N GLN A 12 -42.12 9.22 16.59
CA GLN A 12 -42.75 7.90 16.52
C GLN A 12 -41.75 6.74 16.64
N TYR A 13 -40.46 6.98 16.37
CA TYR A 13 -39.41 5.95 16.37
C TYR A 13 -38.40 6.14 17.52
N LYS A 14 -38.87 6.46 18.74
CA LYS A 14 -38.02 6.64 19.95
C LYS A 14 -37.00 5.52 20.23
N GLY A 15 -37.25 4.31 19.75
CA GLY A 15 -36.34 3.15 19.89
C GLY A 15 -35.25 3.04 18.83
N LEU A 16 -35.35 3.77 17.71
CA LEU A 16 -34.40 3.71 16.60
C LEU A 16 -33.34 4.80 16.77
N LYS A 17 -32.37 4.58 17.67
CA LYS A 17 -31.21 5.46 17.82
C LYS A 17 -30.08 5.02 16.90
N ILE A 18 -29.87 5.76 15.81
CA ILE A 18 -28.70 5.58 14.95
C ILE A 18 -27.59 6.50 15.47
N GLN A 19 -26.37 5.97 15.58
CA GLN A 19 -25.21 6.81 15.90
C GLN A 19 -24.97 7.73 14.71
N LYS A 20 -25.00 9.05 14.94
CA LYS A 20 -24.69 10.03 13.91
C LYS A 20 -23.33 9.69 13.31
N ALA A 21 -23.27 9.55 11.99
CA ALA A 21 -22.02 9.31 11.29
C ALA A 21 -21.04 10.42 11.69
N LEU A 22 -19.91 10.04 12.28
CA LEU A 22 -18.81 10.96 12.52
C LEU A 22 -18.16 11.23 11.16
N ASP A 23 -18.00 12.50 10.79
CA ASP A 23 -17.32 12.89 9.53
C ASP A 23 -15.89 12.32 9.44
N THR A 24 -15.27 12.03 10.58
CA THR A 24 -13.99 11.34 10.69
C THR A 24 -13.99 10.35 11.85
N PRO A 25 -13.56 9.10 11.63
CA PRO A 25 -13.39 8.17 12.73
C PRO A 25 -12.28 8.66 13.67
N PRO A 26 -12.41 8.43 15.00
CA PRO A 26 -11.34 8.75 15.93
C PRO A 26 -10.07 7.99 15.52
N SER A 27 -8.99 8.72 15.28
CA SER A 27 -7.69 8.13 14.95
C SER A 27 -7.09 7.47 16.20
N VAL A 28 -7.47 6.22 16.46
CA VAL A 28 -6.85 5.41 17.52
C VAL A 28 -5.47 4.98 17.02
N ARG A 29 -4.45 5.75 17.36
CA ARG A 29 -3.06 5.34 17.13
C ARG A 29 -2.68 4.29 18.17
N ASN A 30 -2.56 3.03 17.75
CA ASN A 30 -2.10 1.95 18.63
C ASN A 30 -0.68 2.25 19.15
N PRO A 31 -0.43 2.31 20.48
CA PRO A 31 0.88 2.59 21.06
C PRO A 31 1.93 1.52 20.73
N TYR A 32 1.52 0.31 20.33
CA TYR A 32 2.42 -0.76 19.89
C TYR A 32 2.66 -0.79 18.38
N PHE A 33 2.03 0.10 17.61
CA PHE A 33 2.30 0.19 16.17
C PHE A 33 3.67 0.85 15.95
N THR A 34 4.69 0.02 15.75
CA THR A 34 5.99 0.48 15.28
C THR A 34 5.93 0.65 13.76
N LYS A 35 6.49 1.74 13.24
CA LYS A 35 6.58 1.93 11.79
C LYS A 35 7.43 0.80 11.22
N LEU A 36 6.87 0.02 10.30
CA LEU A 36 7.67 -0.94 9.55
C LEU A 36 8.84 -0.17 8.91
N LYS A 37 10.05 -0.71 9.06
CA LYS A 37 11.22 -0.17 8.37
C LYS A 37 10.91 -0.17 6.87
N ARG A 38 11.07 1.00 6.25
CA ARG A 38 10.95 1.11 4.80
C ARG A 38 11.98 0.19 4.17
N ARG A 39 11.54 -0.60 3.19
CA ARG A 39 12.47 -1.42 2.40
C ARG A 39 13.45 -0.48 1.69
N PRO A 40 14.75 -0.81 1.67
CA PRO A 40 15.71 -0.02 0.92
C PRO A 40 15.31 -0.03 -0.57
N GLN A 41 15.51 1.10 -1.22
CA GLN A 41 15.34 1.20 -2.67
C GLN A 41 16.66 0.75 -3.30
N TYR A 42 16.63 -0.39 -3.99
CA TYR A 42 17.81 -0.95 -4.64
C TYR A 42 18.10 -0.24 -5.96
N SER A 43 19.37 -0.01 -6.26
CA SER A 43 19.82 0.35 -7.59
C SER A 43 19.89 -0.88 -8.50
N VAL A 44 20.08 -0.66 -9.81
CA VAL A 44 20.28 -1.77 -10.77
C VAL A 44 21.49 -2.63 -10.37
N ASP A 45 22.60 -2.04 -9.96
CA ASP A 45 23.79 -2.79 -9.55
C ASP A 45 23.56 -3.58 -8.26
N ASP A 46 22.74 -3.09 -7.33
CA ASP A 46 22.37 -3.85 -6.13
C ASP A 46 21.57 -5.11 -6.50
N TYR A 47 20.64 -4.99 -7.46
CA TYR A 47 19.90 -6.14 -7.97
C TYR A 47 20.83 -7.15 -8.62
N VAL A 48 21.70 -6.70 -9.54
CA VAL A 48 22.63 -7.57 -10.27
C VAL A 48 23.55 -8.28 -9.27
N LYS A 49 24.17 -7.55 -8.36
CA LYS A 49 25.05 -8.12 -7.34
C LYS A 49 24.32 -9.18 -6.51
N GLY A 50 23.12 -8.85 -5.99
CA GLY A 50 22.35 -9.78 -5.17
C GLY A 50 21.92 -11.04 -5.93
N ILE A 51 21.57 -10.91 -7.21
CA ILE A 51 21.23 -12.05 -8.07
C ILE A 51 22.45 -12.96 -8.28
N LEU A 52 23.61 -12.38 -8.59
CA LEU A 52 24.86 -13.13 -8.79
C LEU A 52 25.35 -13.81 -7.50
N GLU A 53 25.09 -13.20 -6.34
CA GLU A 53 25.34 -13.80 -5.02
C GLU A 53 24.33 -14.89 -4.63
N GLY A 54 23.31 -15.14 -5.46
CA GLY A 54 22.27 -16.16 -5.21
C GLY A 54 21.20 -15.72 -4.20
N ASN A 55 21.04 -14.41 -3.95
CA ASN A 55 20.02 -13.90 -3.04
C ASN A 55 18.62 -13.99 -3.67
N ILE A 56 17.87 -15.02 -3.28
CA ILE A 56 16.53 -15.30 -3.78
C ILE A 56 15.56 -14.15 -3.52
N SER A 57 15.69 -13.43 -2.39
CA SER A 57 14.80 -12.30 -2.07
C SER A 57 15.02 -11.10 -3.00
N ILE A 58 16.25 -10.86 -3.45
CA ILE A 58 16.55 -9.81 -4.43
C ILE A 58 16.07 -10.25 -5.81
N LEU A 59 16.28 -11.51 -6.18
CA LEU A 59 15.76 -12.07 -7.43
C LEU A 59 14.24 -11.96 -7.52
N SER A 60 13.49 -12.35 -6.47
CA SER A 60 12.04 -12.24 -6.45
C SER A 60 11.55 -10.80 -6.62
N GLN A 61 12.26 -9.83 -6.04
CA GLN A 61 11.92 -8.41 -6.23
C GLN A 61 12.18 -7.92 -7.65
N ALA A 62 13.28 -8.37 -8.28
CA ALA A 62 13.54 -8.07 -9.68
C ALA A 62 12.46 -8.66 -10.61
N VAL A 63 11.96 -9.88 -10.32
CA VAL A 63 10.82 -10.46 -11.03
C VAL A 63 9.57 -9.60 -10.88
N THR A 64 9.26 -9.11 -9.67
CA THR A 64 8.12 -8.19 -9.47
C THR A 64 8.26 -6.88 -10.25
N LEU A 65 9.48 -6.37 -10.47
CA LEU A 65 9.68 -5.19 -11.32
C LEU A 65 9.26 -5.45 -12.78
N ILE A 66 9.49 -6.66 -13.29
CA ILE A 66 9.08 -7.08 -14.64
C ILE A 66 7.55 -7.20 -14.74
N GLU A 67 6.91 -7.72 -13.69
CA GLU A 67 5.45 -7.94 -13.65
C GLU A 67 4.66 -6.63 -13.47
N SER A 68 5.32 -5.56 -13.03
CA SER A 68 4.69 -4.27 -12.77
C SER A 68 4.26 -3.55 -14.05
N SER A 69 3.06 -2.96 -14.04
CA SER A 69 2.55 -2.13 -15.16
C SER A 69 3.14 -0.71 -15.24
N ILE A 70 4.00 -0.32 -14.29
CA ILE A 70 4.67 0.99 -14.28
C ILE A 70 5.89 0.95 -15.21
N GLU A 71 5.96 1.87 -16.17
CA GLU A 71 7.03 1.96 -17.18
C GLU A 71 8.44 2.06 -16.57
N SER A 72 8.61 2.86 -15.52
CA SER A 72 9.93 3.02 -14.87
C SER A 72 10.45 1.73 -14.24
N HIS A 73 9.57 0.84 -13.78
CA HIS A 73 9.97 -0.47 -13.26
C HIS A 73 10.45 -1.38 -14.38
N TYR A 74 9.76 -1.37 -15.53
CA TYR A 74 10.14 -2.15 -16.70
C TYR A 74 11.53 -1.72 -17.23
N ILE A 75 11.78 -0.41 -17.35
CA ILE A 75 13.10 0.12 -17.77
C ILE A 75 14.20 -0.37 -16.82
N MET A 76 13.97 -0.29 -15.51
CA MET A 76 14.92 -0.75 -14.51
C MET A 76 15.17 -2.26 -14.62
N ALA A 77 14.11 -3.06 -14.79
CA ALA A 77 14.22 -4.51 -14.91
C ALA A 77 14.98 -4.93 -16.17
N GLN A 78 14.75 -4.25 -17.29
CA GLN A 78 15.49 -4.47 -18.53
C GLN A 78 16.99 -4.28 -18.32
N GLN A 79 17.40 -3.18 -17.66
CA GLN A 79 18.81 -2.93 -17.33
C GLN A 79 19.41 -4.00 -16.42
N VAL A 80 18.63 -4.54 -15.48
CA VAL A 80 19.08 -5.66 -14.62
C VAL A 80 19.31 -6.92 -15.46
N ILE A 81 18.38 -7.26 -16.37
CA ILE A 81 18.49 -8.43 -17.25
C ILE A 81 19.71 -8.31 -18.16
N GLU A 82 19.88 -7.16 -18.82
CA GLU A 82 21.00 -6.91 -19.74
C GLU A 82 22.37 -7.01 -19.03
N LYS A 83 22.45 -6.63 -17.75
CA LYS A 83 23.68 -6.77 -16.95
C LYS A 83 23.93 -8.20 -16.44
N CYS A 84 22.93 -9.08 -16.46
CA CYS A 84 23.05 -10.47 -16.00
C CYS A 84 23.37 -11.46 -17.12
N LEU A 85 23.20 -11.06 -18.39
CA LEU A 85 23.48 -11.86 -19.59
C LEU A 85 24.93 -11.65 -20.07
#